data_AF-A0A7V1EK98-F1
#
_entry.id   AF-A0A7V1EK98-F1
#
_cell.length_a   1.000
_cell.length_b   1.000
_cell.length_c   1.000
_cell.angle_alpha   90.00
_cell.angle_beta   90.00
_cell.angle_gamma   90.00
#
_symmetry.space_group_name_H-M   'P 1'
#
loop_
_entity.id
_entity.type
_entity.pdbx_description
1 polymer ?
#
loop_
_entity_poly.entity_id
_entity_poly.type
_entity_poly.pdbx_seq_one_letter_code
_entity_poly.pdbx_strand_id
1 'polypeptide(L)' 'DQNGLAWERTEAVDPGTGKQIMRGGDYYGDPLPDSGYRDIYPGSIETGIVGLRIGAIPEPATLALLGTGGLMLIRRGKRR' A
#
# COMPACT_ATOMS: atom_id res chain seq x y z
N ASP A 1 -1.75 8.97 1.26
CA ASP A 1 -1.35 9.51 2.58
C ASP A 1 -1.09 8.33 3.49
N GLN A 2 0.12 8.20 4.05
CA GLN A 2 0.48 7.07 4.92
C GLN A 2 -0.09 7.17 6.35
N ASN A 3 -0.47 8.36 6.82
CA ASN A 3 -0.91 8.57 8.20
C ASN A 3 -2.06 9.58 8.29
N GLY A 4 -3.22 9.15 8.78
CA GLY A 4 -4.25 10.08 9.29
C GLY A 4 -5.36 10.45 8.32
N LEU A 5 -5.65 9.65 7.29
CA LEU A 5 -6.89 9.78 6.50
C LEU A 5 -7.88 8.64 6.73
N ALA A 6 -7.38 7.43 6.89
CA ALA A 6 -8.21 6.25 7.12
C ALA A 6 -7.33 5.12 7.62
N TRP A 7 -7.92 4.25 8.44
CA TRP A 7 -7.30 2.99 8.79
C TRP A 7 -7.15 2.12 7.55
N GLU A 8 -5.91 1.82 7.15
CA GLU A 8 -5.62 1.01 5.97
C GLU A 8 -5.61 -0.47 6.35
N ARG A 9 -6.49 -1.24 5.70
CA ARG A 9 -6.54 -2.69 5.84
C ARG A 9 -5.29 -3.33 5.22
N THR A 10 -4.56 -4.09 6.03
CA THR A 10 -3.43 -4.90 5.54
C THR A 10 -3.90 -6.32 5.20
N GLU A 11 -3.12 -7.10 4.47
CA GLU A 11 -3.39 -8.54 4.26
C GLU A 11 -3.03 -9.39 5.49
N ALA A 12 -2.26 -8.82 6.42
CA ALA A 12 -1.78 -9.52 7.59
C ALA A 12 -2.88 -9.67 8.67
N VAL A 13 -2.89 -10.84 9.30
CA VAL A 13 -3.80 -11.19 10.38
C VAL A 13 -3.03 -11.26 11.69
N ASP A 14 -3.62 -10.76 12.77
CA ASP A 14 -3.04 -10.86 14.10
C ASP A 14 -3.08 -12.32 14.60
N PRO A 15 -1.94 -12.91 14.98
CA PRO A 15 -1.87 -14.33 15.32
C PRO A 15 -2.57 -14.68 16.64
N GLY A 16 -2.74 -13.71 17.55
CA GLY A 16 -3.41 -13.94 18.83
C GLY A 16 -4.93 -13.94 18.72
N THR A 17 -5.47 -13.14 17.79
CA THR A 17 -6.91 -12.89 17.70
C THR A 17 -7.56 -13.37 16.40
N GLY A 18 -6.77 -13.72 15.38
CA GLY A 18 -7.29 -14.06 14.05
C GLY A 18 -7.96 -12.90 13.31
N LYS A 19 -7.78 -11.66 13.81
CA LYS A 19 -8.40 -10.44 13.30
C LYS A 19 -7.46 -9.68 12.36
N GLN A 20 -8.03 -8.82 11.53
CA GLN A 20 -7.28 -8.07 10.54
C GLN A 20 -6.45 -6.97 11.21
N ILE A 21 -5.19 -6.81 10.78
CA ILE A 21 -4.35 -5.71 11.22
C ILE A 21 -4.64 -4.48 10.35
N MET A 22 -4.85 -3.34 11.01
CA MET A 22 -5.02 -2.03 10.37
C MET A 22 -3.90 -1.07 10.76
N ARG A 23 -3.58 -0.13 9.85
CA ARG A 23 -2.44 0.80 9.96
C ARG A 23 -2.83 2.23 9.59
N GLY A 24 -1.98 3.20 9.95
CA GLY A 24 -2.02 4.58 9.46
C GLY A 24 -2.96 5.53 10.20
N GLY A 25 -3.98 5.04 10.90
CA GLY A 25 -4.91 5.90 11.62
C GLY A 25 -5.85 6.68 10.70
N ASP A 26 -6.91 7.24 11.28
CA ASP A 26 -7.84 8.13 10.59
C ASP A 26 -7.66 9.60 10.99
N TYR A 27 -8.42 10.49 10.37
CA TYR A 27 -8.31 11.94 10.58
C TYR A 27 -9.01 12.46 11.84
N TYR A 28 -9.77 11.61 12.56
CA TYR A 28 -10.39 11.95 13.85
C TYR A 28 -9.61 11.40 15.05
N GLY A 29 -8.77 10.40 14.84
CA GLY A 29 -7.99 9.75 15.89
C GLY A 29 -6.90 10.64 16.49
N ASP A 30 -6.53 10.31 17.72
CA ASP A 30 -5.35 10.88 18.35
C ASP A 30 -4.08 10.53 17.55
N PRO A 31 -3.03 11.37 17.64
CA PRO A 31 -1.74 11.04 17.06
C PRO A 31 -1.25 9.66 17.51
N LEU A 32 -0.98 8.79 16.55
CA LEU A 32 -0.43 7.47 16.83
C LEU A 32 1.00 7.59 17.39
N PRO A 33 1.42 6.71 18.31
CA PRO A 33 2.72 6.80 18.97
C PRO A 33 3.89 6.66 17.99
N ASP A 34 3.73 5.85 16.94
CA ASP A 34 4.72 5.65 15.88
C ASP A 34 4.08 5.00 14.63
N SER A 35 4.87 4.88 13.56
CA SER A 35 4.46 4.21 12.31
C SER A 35 4.32 2.69 12.43
N GLY A 36 4.82 2.10 13.50
CA GLY A 36 4.71 0.69 13.85
C GLY A 36 3.42 0.35 14.59
N TYR A 37 2.60 1.34 14.96
CA TYR A 37 1.31 1.12 15.60
C TYR A 37 0.39 0.22 14.77
N ARG A 38 -0.34 -0.65 15.47
CA ARG A 38 -1.25 -1.65 14.91
C ARG A 38 -2.58 -1.55 15.64
N ASP A 39 -3.65 -1.45 14.87
CA ASP A 39 -4.98 -1.72 15.39
C ASP A 39 -5.52 -3.04 14.86
N ILE A 40 -6.49 -3.63 15.57
CA ILE A 40 -6.96 -4.99 15.37
C ILE A 40 -8.49 -5.00 15.31
N TYR A 41 -9.03 -5.23 14.12
CA TYR A 41 -10.47 -5.25 13.87
C TYR A 41 -10.94 -6.55 13.21
N PRO A 42 -12.21 -6.95 13.38
CA PRO A 42 -12.79 -8.04 12.60
C PRO A 42 -12.59 -7.81 11.09
N GLY A 43 -12.26 -8.86 10.33
CA GLY A 43 -12.03 -8.74 8.87
C GLY A 43 -13.28 -8.30 8.10
N SER A 44 -14.47 -8.54 8.66
CA SER A 44 -15.77 -8.11 8.13
C SER A 44 -16.20 -6.71 8.59
N ILE A 45 -15.31 -5.92 9.20
CA ILE A 45 -15.66 -4.56 9.60
C ILE A 45 -15.95 -3.71 8.36
N GLU A 46 -17.14 -3.12 8.32
CA GLU A 46 -17.60 -2.20 7.28
C GLU A 46 -17.97 -0.82 7.85
N THR A 47 -17.93 -0.68 9.17
CA THR A 47 -18.18 0.57 9.88
C THR A 47 -16.87 1.26 10.26
N GLY A 48 -16.87 2.59 10.23
CA GLY A 48 -15.69 3.41 10.51
C GLY A 48 -15.00 3.96 9.26
N ILE A 49 -13.86 4.62 9.47
CA ILE A 49 -13.08 5.23 8.38
C ILE A 49 -11.98 4.25 7.99
N VAL A 50 -12.38 3.28 7.17
CA VAL A 50 -11.49 2.20 6.70
C VAL A 50 -11.18 2.41 5.23
N GLY A 51 -9.89 2.44 4.91
CA GLY A 51 -9.36 2.56 3.56
C GLY A 51 -8.69 1.27 3.07
N LEU A 52 -8.44 1.23 1.77
CA LEU A 52 -7.67 0.19 1.11
C LEU A 52 -6.47 0.80 0.41
N ARG A 53 -5.30 0.20 0.62
CA ARG A 53 -4.10 0.47 -0.18
C ARG A 53 -3.59 -0.82 -0.79
N ILE A 54 -3.35 -0.77 -2.09
CA ILE A 54 -2.82 -1.90 -2.85
C ILE A 54 -1.32 -1.70 -3.04
N GLY A 55 -0.52 -2.63 -2.50
CA GLY A 55 0.89 -2.76 -2.86
C GLY A 55 1.00 -3.62 -4.10
N ALA A 56 1.49 -3.07 -5.21
CA ALA A 56 1.72 -3.83 -6.44
C ALA A 56 3.22 -3.94 -6.73
N ILE A 57 3.69 -5.16 -7.00
CA ILE A 57 5.04 -5.40 -7.52
C ILE A 57 4.92 -5.43 -9.05
N PRO A 58 5.58 -4.52 -9.79
CA PRO A 58 5.59 -4.60 -11.25
C PRO A 58 6.21 -5.93 -11.65
N GLU A 59 5.53 -6.68 -12.53
CA GLU A 59 6.07 -7.95 -12.99
C GLU A 59 7.40 -7.73 -13.76
N PRO A 60 8.34 -8.69 -13.71
CA PRO A 60 9.63 -8.57 -14.40
C PRO A 60 9.51 -8.22 -15.88
N ALA A 61 8.45 -8.71 -16.55
CA ALA A 61 8.16 -8.42 -17.94
C ALA A 61 7.89 -6.92 -18.18
N THR A 62 7.22 -6.22 -17.26
CA THR A 62 6.95 -4.78 -17.36
C THR A 62 8.25 -3.98 -17.33
N LEU A 63 9.19 -4.34 -16.44
CA LEU A 63 10.51 -3.68 -16.38
C LEU A 63 11.36 -3.99 -17.62
N ALA A 64 11.31 -5.22 -18.12
CA ALA A 64 12.00 -5.59 -19.35
C ALA A 64 11.43 -4.82 -20.55
N LEU A 65 10.11 -4.66 -20.66
CA LEU A 65 9.46 -3.89 -21.73
C LEU A 65 9.77 -2.39 -21.63
N LEU A 66 9.71 -1.80 -20.42
CA LEU A 66 10.08 -0.41 -20.21
C LEU A 66 11.55 -0.15 -20.51
N GLY A 67 12.43 -1.05 -20.05
CA GLY A 67 13.87 -0.94 -20.28
C GLY A 67 14.21 -1.07 -21.77
N THR A 68 13.72 -2.10 -22.45
CA THR A 68 14.01 -2.34 -23.87
C THR A 68 13.37 -1.27 -24.76
N GLY A 69 12.11 -0.90 -24.50
CA GLY A 69 11.41 0.18 -25.21
C GLY A 69 12.09 1.53 -25.03
N GLY A 70 12.47 1.89 -23.81
CA GLY A 70 13.22 3.11 -23.51
C GLY A 70 14.58 3.16 -24.22
N LEU A 71 15.32 2.05 -24.20
CA LEU A 71 16.60 1.94 -24.90
C LEU A 71 16.44 2.12 -26.42
N MET A 72 15.38 1.56 -26.98
CA MET A 72 15.07 1.66 -28.41
C MET A 72 14.76 3.11 -28.82
N LEU A 73 14.03 3.85 -27.99
CA LEU A 73 13.76 5.27 -28.21
C LEU A 73 15.04 6.11 -28.17
N ILE A 74 15.90 5.89 -27.17
CA ILE A 74 17.21 6.58 -27.05
C ILE A 74 18.08 6.31 -28.28
N ARG A 75 18.15 5.04 -28.73
CA ARG A 75 18.93 4.64 -29.90
C ARG A 75 18.41 5.26 -31.20
N ARG A 76 17.09 5.51 -31.29
CA ARG A 76 16.47 6.17 -32.45
C ARG A 76 16.71 7.67 -32.44
N GLY A 77 16.73 8.30 -31.25
CA GLY A 77 17.05 9.72 -31.09
C GLY A 77 18.49 10.08 -31.45
N LYS A 78 19.46 9.20 -31.16
CA LYS A 78 20.88 9.39 -31.52
C LYS A 78 21.22 9.15 -33.00
N ARG A 79 20.29 8.62 -33.79
CA ARG A 79 20.49 8.33 -35.23
C ARG A 79 19.90 9.42 -36.15
N ARG A 80 19.27 10.45 -35.58
CA ARG A 80 18.92 11.70 -36.27
C ARG A 80 19.93 12.77 -35.89
#